data_AF-A0A7R9ZQ38-F1
#
_entry.id   AF-A0A7R9ZQ38-F1
#
_cell.length_a   1.000
_cell.length_b   1.000
_cell.length_c   1.000
_cell.angle_alpha   90.00
_cell.angle_beta   90.00
_cell.angle_gamma   90.00
#
_symmetry.space_group_name_H-M   'P 1'
#
loop_
_entity.id
_entity.type
_entity.pdbx_description
1 polymer ?
#
loop_
_entity_poly.entity_id
_entity_poly.type
_entity_poly.pdbx_seq_one_letter_code
_entity_poly.pdbx_strand_id
1 'polypeptide(L)'
;GVDEPTLGSKIAPVGATCDVLNQYLGYQSPSECKKDRSKELIKSSFLCGCENAAKPSCVMCPDGTNNLKYPDRIVPFYQIGSLTQPTCQQIADSAAISGTSTCSLLQEQAQYCGCAEIEPLNKCSFCPIETGAGVSTEVPANADLVTPSGSTCKLLNKYVQYQDEAFCESSRFDTIQASAYTCGCQHAEPKCTLCPNGDAPRRPDWRFANDERTCASHALTVQSSDASTCEADRTLNELFAFRCDCKGAQVPECTVRRNEEMCVPDLFDVVPPGNEECECYSFCVHADGTQEFLQCDFFPGADVVNCTGTTVTGCNPRLAGILPSAGWRASVRASLLMPVAVLASVSILTWDMLVPHLL
;
A
#
# COMPACT_ATOMS: atom_id res chain seq x y z
N GLY A 1 6.12 53.08 8.59
CA GLY A 1 5.90 51.67 8.93
C GLY A 1 4.86 51.12 7.99
N VAL A 2 5.31 50.62 6.86
CA VAL A 2 4.54 49.77 5.97
C VAL A 2 5.54 48.65 5.67
N ASP A 3 5.29 47.47 6.22
CA ASP A 3 6.15 46.31 6.01
C ASP A 3 6.08 45.92 4.54
N GLU A 4 7.22 45.97 3.85
CA GLU A 4 7.40 45.36 2.54
C GLU A 4 7.20 43.85 2.68
N PRO A 5 6.42 43.20 1.80
CA PRO A 5 6.30 41.75 1.82
C PRO A 5 7.65 41.15 1.40
N THR A 6 8.33 40.50 2.33
CA THR A 6 9.58 39.77 2.07
C THR A 6 9.32 38.61 1.09
N LEU A 7 9.64 38.85 -0.17
CA LEU A 7 9.56 37.94 -1.33
C LEU A 7 10.41 36.66 -1.18
N GLY A 8 11.32 36.60 -0.19
CA GLY A 8 12.35 35.57 -0.04
C GLY A 8 11.87 34.18 0.37
N SER A 9 10.59 33.99 0.73
CA SER A 9 10.10 32.68 1.24
C SER A 9 9.45 31.78 0.19
N LYS A 10 9.27 32.23 -1.06
CA LYS A 10 8.68 31.37 -2.10
C LYS A 10 9.71 30.35 -2.59
N ILE A 11 9.37 29.08 -2.45
CA ILE A 11 10.17 27.95 -2.93
C ILE A 11 9.84 27.74 -4.40
N ALA A 12 10.80 28.01 -5.29
CA ALA A 12 10.69 27.62 -6.68
C ALA A 12 10.67 26.08 -6.79
N PRO A 13 10.12 25.51 -7.88
CA PRO A 13 9.96 24.06 -8.05
C PRO A 13 11.25 23.21 -7.97
N VAL A 14 12.43 23.84 -7.89
CA VAL A 14 13.73 23.21 -7.60
C VAL A 14 14.09 23.15 -6.11
N GLY A 15 13.16 23.50 -5.21
CA GLY A 15 13.42 23.56 -3.77
C GLY A 15 14.27 24.75 -3.32
N ALA A 16 14.59 25.68 -4.24
CA ALA A 16 15.39 26.86 -3.96
C ALA A 16 14.49 28.09 -3.71
N THR A 17 14.89 28.97 -2.79
CA THR A 17 14.23 30.25 -2.61
C THR A 17 14.55 31.20 -3.78
N CYS A 18 13.71 32.22 -3.96
CA CYS A 18 13.97 33.27 -4.93
C CYS A 18 15.35 33.95 -4.76
N ASP A 19 15.81 34.10 -3.51
CA ASP A 19 17.13 34.67 -3.22
C ASP A 19 18.27 33.75 -3.69
N VAL A 20 18.15 32.45 -3.45
CA VAL A 20 19.13 31.45 -3.91
C VAL A 20 19.17 31.41 -5.44
N LEU A 21 18.00 31.47 -6.10
CA LEU A 21 17.92 31.52 -7.56
C LEU A 21 18.57 32.79 -8.12
N ASN A 22 18.28 33.95 -7.52
CA ASN A 22 18.84 35.22 -7.96
C ASN A 22 20.38 35.24 -7.78
N GLN A 23 20.86 34.74 -6.65
CA GLN A 23 22.30 34.59 -6.41
C GLN A 23 22.96 33.66 -7.43
N TYR A 24 22.35 32.50 -7.73
CA TYR A 24 22.85 31.56 -8.72
C TYR A 24 22.92 32.19 -10.12
N LEU A 25 21.88 32.90 -10.55
CA LEU A 25 21.84 33.60 -11.83
C LEU A 25 22.87 34.74 -11.89
N GLY A 26 23.15 35.40 -10.76
CA GLY A 26 24.18 36.43 -10.65
C GLY A 26 25.62 35.93 -10.89
N TYR A 27 25.87 34.63 -10.70
CA TYR A 27 27.16 33.99 -11.00
C TYR A 27 27.28 33.50 -12.45
N GLN A 28 26.19 33.51 -13.24
CA GLN A 28 26.20 33.03 -14.62
C GLN A 28 26.75 34.10 -15.57
N SER A 29 27.60 33.70 -16.51
CA SER A 29 28.02 34.62 -17.59
C SER A 29 26.89 34.86 -18.61
N PRO A 30 26.94 35.95 -19.41
CA PRO A 30 25.89 36.25 -20.39
C PRO A 30 25.64 35.14 -21.44
N SER A 31 26.64 34.32 -21.75
CA SER A 31 26.49 33.17 -22.64
C SER A 31 25.83 31.97 -21.95
N GLU A 32 25.97 31.83 -20.64
CA GLU A 32 25.35 30.77 -19.84
C GLU A 32 23.88 31.06 -19.53
N CYS A 33 23.49 32.34 -19.41
CA CYS A 33 22.09 32.74 -19.32
C CYS A 33 21.26 32.36 -20.56
N LYS A 34 21.92 32.08 -21.70
CA LYS A 34 21.27 31.64 -22.94
C LYS A 34 21.11 30.12 -23.05
N LYS A 35 21.70 29.34 -22.14
CA LYS A 35 21.53 27.87 -22.10
C LYS A 35 20.12 27.52 -21.62
N ASP A 36 19.58 26.39 -22.06
CA ASP A 36 18.19 26.01 -21.78
C ASP A 36 17.89 25.89 -20.30
N ARG A 37 18.86 25.41 -19.50
CA ARG A 37 18.74 25.39 -18.03
C ARG A 37 18.48 26.78 -17.44
N SER A 38 19.19 27.80 -17.91
CA SER A 38 19.01 29.17 -17.44
C SER A 38 17.69 29.76 -17.94
N LYS A 39 17.21 29.38 -19.12
CA LYS A 39 15.87 29.75 -19.59
C LYS A 39 14.76 29.19 -18.69
N GLU A 40 14.87 27.93 -18.25
CA GLU A 40 13.90 27.33 -17.31
C GLU A 40 13.94 28.03 -15.93
N LEU A 41 15.13 28.39 -15.45
CA LEU A 41 15.27 29.18 -14.21
C LEU A 41 14.70 30.60 -14.37
N ILE A 42 14.87 31.22 -15.54
CA ILE A 42 14.27 32.53 -15.86
C ILE A 42 12.75 32.44 -15.91
N LYS A 43 12.15 31.35 -16.41
CA LYS A 43 10.68 31.17 -16.32
C LYS A 43 10.19 31.16 -14.87
N SER A 44 10.99 30.59 -13.97
CA SER A 44 10.68 30.58 -12.53
C SER A 44 10.78 31.98 -11.88
N SER A 45 11.43 32.96 -12.52
CA SER A 45 11.51 34.34 -12.00
C SER A 45 10.15 35.04 -11.91
N PHE A 46 9.15 34.58 -12.68
CA PHE A 46 7.77 35.04 -12.55
C PHE A 46 7.19 34.71 -11.16
N LEU A 47 7.48 33.52 -10.62
CA LEU A 47 7.03 33.10 -9.28
C LEU A 47 7.64 33.97 -8.17
N CYS A 48 8.80 34.58 -8.47
CA CYS A 48 9.52 35.51 -7.62
C CYS A 48 9.10 36.97 -7.82
N GLY A 49 8.01 37.26 -8.55
CA GLY A 49 7.45 38.62 -8.66
C GLY A 49 8.30 39.62 -9.45
N CYS A 50 9.23 39.15 -10.28
CA CYS A 50 10.04 40.04 -11.12
C CYS A 50 9.17 40.73 -12.19
N GLU A 51 9.11 42.08 -12.18
CA GLU A 51 8.27 42.88 -13.07
C GLU A 51 8.56 42.67 -14.57
N ASN A 52 9.79 42.26 -14.90
CA ASN A 52 10.23 41.99 -16.28
C ASN A 52 10.23 40.50 -16.64
N ALA A 53 9.69 39.63 -15.78
CA ALA A 53 9.59 38.21 -16.09
C ALA A 53 8.68 37.98 -17.30
N ALA A 54 9.02 36.98 -18.11
CA ALA A 54 8.12 36.53 -19.17
C ALA A 54 6.79 36.10 -18.54
N LYS A 55 5.67 36.48 -19.18
CA LYS A 55 4.35 36.01 -18.75
C LYS A 55 4.33 34.48 -18.70
N PRO A 56 3.62 33.88 -17.74
CA PRO A 56 3.52 32.44 -17.63
C PRO A 56 2.99 31.85 -18.95
N SER A 57 3.62 30.76 -19.40
CA SER A 57 3.22 30.06 -20.63
C SER A 57 1.89 29.33 -20.49
N CYS A 58 1.46 29.09 -19.25
CA CYS A 58 0.18 28.52 -18.90
C CYS A 58 -0.36 29.18 -17.63
N VAL A 59 -1.67 29.39 -17.60
CA VAL A 59 -2.41 29.91 -16.46
C VAL A 59 -3.51 28.92 -16.12
N MET A 60 -3.67 28.65 -14.83
CA MET A 60 -4.57 27.61 -14.34
C MET A 60 -6.03 28.02 -14.55
N CYS A 61 -6.36 29.30 -14.38
CA CYS A 61 -7.72 29.77 -14.45
C CYS A 61 -8.11 30.23 -15.88
N PRO A 62 -9.34 29.96 -16.33
CA PRO A 62 -9.82 30.40 -17.65
C PRO A 62 -9.82 31.92 -17.85
N ASP A 63 -9.86 32.69 -16.76
CA ASP A 63 -9.80 34.16 -16.76
C ASP A 63 -8.40 34.72 -17.07
N GLY A 64 -7.42 33.84 -17.30
CA GLY A 64 -6.05 34.22 -17.59
C GLY A 64 -5.19 34.41 -16.34
N THR A 65 -5.67 34.00 -15.16
CA THR A 65 -4.98 34.21 -13.88
C THR A 65 -4.61 32.89 -13.18
N ASN A 66 -3.87 33.03 -12.07
CA ASN A 66 -3.65 31.96 -11.08
C ASN A 66 -4.29 32.35 -9.73
N ASN A 67 -5.38 33.12 -9.76
CA ASN A 67 -6.08 33.54 -8.55
C ASN A 67 -7.02 32.43 -8.09
N LEU A 68 -6.52 31.60 -7.16
CA LEU A 68 -7.25 30.45 -6.66
C LEU A 68 -8.04 30.83 -5.40
N LYS A 69 -9.32 30.47 -5.34
CA LYS A 69 -10.11 30.59 -4.11
C LYS A 69 -9.60 29.65 -3.01
N TYR A 70 -8.99 28.53 -3.39
CA TYR A 70 -8.56 27.49 -2.45
C TYR A 70 -7.12 27.04 -2.71
N PRO A 71 -6.11 27.91 -2.51
CA PRO A 71 -4.72 27.63 -2.85
C PRO A 71 -4.13 26.44 -2.07
N ASP A 72 -4.56 26.24 -0.82
CA ASP A 72 -4.02 25.20 0.07
C ASP A 72 -4.70 23.83 -0.10
N ARG A 73 -5.69 23.69 -0.98
CA ARG A 73 -6.37 22.41 -1.20
C ARG A 73 -5.40 21.41 -1.82
N ILE A 74 -5.31 20.23 -1.21
CA ILE A 74 -4.60 19.09 -1.77
C ILE A 74 -5.38 18.54 -2.95
N VAL A 75 -4.70 18.29 -4.07
CA VAL A 75 -5.25 17.60 -5.23
C VAL A 75 -4.83 16.13 -5.17
N PRO A 76 -5.76 15.22 -4.80
CA PRO A 76 -5.44 13.83 -4.58
C PRO A 76 -5.04 13.13 -5.88
N PHE A 77 -4.13 12.16 -5.80
CA PHE A 77 -3.62 11.39 -6.95
C PHE A 77 -3.00 12.23 -8.08
N TYR A 78 -2.64 13.48 -7.82
CA TYR A 78 -1.87 14.30 -8.76
C TYR A 78 -0.39 14.27 -8.36
N GLN A 79 0.49 14.34 -9.36
CA GLN A 79 1.93 14.32 -9.15
C GLN A 79 2.62 15.35 -10.04
N ILE A 80 3.54 16.12 -9.47
CA ILE A 80 4.39 17.06 -10.17
C ILE A 80 5.84 16.74 -9.83
N GLY A 81 6.57 16.15 -10.77
CA GLY A 81 7.92 15.66 -10.51
C GLY A 81 7.93 14.65 -9.35
N SER A 82 8.62 14.96 -8.26
CA SER A 82 8.65 14.13 -7.05
C SER A 82 7.58 14.48 -6.01
N LEU A 83 6.81 15.54 -6.22
CA LEU A 83 5.77 15.98 -5.30
C LEU A 83 4.48 15.22 -5.56
N THR A 84 4.06 14.38 -4.61
CA THR A 84 2.78 13.68 -4.63
C THR A 84 1.73 14.49 -3.89
N GLN A 85 0.49 14.46 -4.37
CA GLN A 85 -0.64 15.19 -3.77
C GLN A 85 -0.35 16.69 -3.54
N PRO A 86 0.09 17.42 -4.58
CA PRO A 86 0.39 18.83 -4.45
C PRO A 86 -0.87 19.65 -4.07
N THR A 87 -0.62 20.79 -3.46
CA THR A 87 -1.65 21.82 -3.28
C THR A 87 -2.01 22.46 -4.62
N CYS A 88 -3.20 23.05 -4.66
CA CYS A 88 -3.66 23.87 -5.78
C CYS A 88 -2.67 24.99 -6.16
N GLN A 89 -2.07 25.64 -5.16
CA GLN A 89 -1.04 26.66 -5.41
C GLN A 89 0.20 26.06 -6.08
N GLN A 90 0.68 24.91 -5.61
CA GLN A 90 1.83 24.23 -6.23
C GLN A 90 1.55 23.80 -7.67
N ILE A 91 0.31 23.40 -7.98
CA ILE A 91 -0.15 23.13 -9.35
C ILE A 91 -0.10 24.39 -10.20
N ALA A 92 -0.65 25.51 -9.72
CA ALA A 92 -0.63 26.77 -10.45
C ALA A 92 0.78 27.32 -10.67
N ASP A 93 1.65 27.20 -9.66
CA ASP A 93 3.05 27.59 -9.77
C ASP A 93 3.80 26.72 -10.78
N SER A 94 3.53 25.41 -10.78
CA SER A 94 4.05 24.50 -11.81
C SER A 94 3.51 24.84 -13.19
N ALA A 95 2.23 25.20 -13.33
CA ALA A 95 1.65 25.60 -14.61
C ALA A 95 2.35 26.83 -15.18
N ALA A 96 2.61 27.82 -14.33
CA ALA A 96 3.26 29.06 -14.74
C ALA A 96 4.62 28.86 -15.42
N ILE A 97 5.37 27.84 -15.01
CA ILE A 97 6.70 27.52 -15.56
C ILE A 97 6.67 26.43 -16.63
N SER A 98 5.59 25.65 -16.69
CA SER A 98 5.49 24.50 -17.59
C SER A 98 5.14 24.94 -19.01
N GLY A 99 5.59 24.18 -20.01
CA GLY A 99 5.24 24.41 -21.41
C GLY A 99 3.74 24.22 -21.68
N THR A 100 3.28 24.65 -22.86
CA THR A 100 1.87 24.59 -23.25
C THR A 100 1.29 23.17 -23.28
N SER A 101 2.13 22.14 -23.44
CA SER A 101 1.71 20.75 -23.56
C SER A 101 1.13 20.14 -22.27
N THR A 102 1.45 20.69 -21.09
CA THR A 102 0.88 20.23 -19.81
C THR A 102 -0.23 21.14 -19.31
N CYS A 103 -0.55 22.20 -20.06
CA CYS A 103 -1.47 23.23 -19.58
C CYS A 103 -2.89 22.72 -19.42
N SER A 104 -3.38 21.91 -20.37
CA SER A 104 -4.72 21.31 -20.30
C SER A 104 -4.88 20.45 -19.05
N LEU A 105 -3.89 19.60 -18.75
CA LEU A 105 -3.90 18.71 -17.58
C LEU A 105 -3.97 19.49 -16.25
N LEU A 106 -3.28 20.63 -16.18
CA LEU A 106 -3.28 21.49 -14.99
C LEU A 106 -4.61 22.27 -14.88
N GLN A 107 -5.17 22.69 -16.01
CA GLN A 107 -6.46 23.38 -16.08
C GLN A 107 -7.65 22.46 -15.74
N GLU A 108 -7.53 21.14 -15.89
CA GLU A 108 -8.53 20.19 -15.38
C GLU A 108 -8.77 20.34 -13.87
N GLN A 109 -7.75 20.81 -13.12
CA GLN A 109 -7.84 21.01 -11.68
C GLN A 109 -8.40 22.40 -11.30
N ALA A 110 -8.59 23.29 -12.27
CA ALA A 110 -8.97 24.69 -12.05
C ALA A 110 -10.28 24.83 -11.26
N GLN A 111 -11.26 23.98 -11.55
CA GLN A 111 -12.56 24.04 -10.88
C GLN A 111 -12.46 23.67 -9.40
N TYR A 112 -11.79 22.56 -9.10
CA TYR A 112 -11.56 22.10 -7.74
C TYR A 112 -10.77 23.11 -6.91
N CYS A 113 -9.83 23.82 -7.54
CA CYS A 113 -9.02 24.88 -6.93
C CYS A 113 -9.71 26.25 -6.86
N GLY A 114 -10.86 26.40 -7.50
CA GLY A 114 -11.73 27.57 -7.39
C GLY A 114 -11.33 28.74 -8.28
N CYS A 115 -10.96 28.47 -9.54
CA CYS A 115 -10.65 29.47 -10.56
C CYS A 115 -11.85 30.30 -11.07
N ALA A 116 -13.08 29.99 -10.64
CA ALA A 116 -14.26 30.84 -10.78
C ALA A 116 -15.32 30.42 -9.73
N GLU A 117 -16.45 31.14 -9.67
CA GLU A 117 -17.64 30.69 -8.93
C GLU A 117 -18.26 29.47 -9.63
N ILE A 118 -17.62 28.32 -9.49
CA ILE A 118 -18.04 27.07 -10.13
C ILE A 118 -18.66 26.17 -9.07
N GLU A 119 -19.92 25.81 -9.29
CA GLU A 119 -20.61 24.79 -8.52
C GLU A 119 -20.03 23.41 -8.85
N PRO A 120 -20.02 22.45 -7.90
CA PRO A 120 -19.54 21.11 -8.21
C PRO A 120 -20.31 20.50 -9.40
N LEU A 121 -19.57 19.93 -10.35
CA LEU A 121 -20.14 19.37 -11.58
C LEU A 121 -21.04 18.16 -11.31
N ASN A 122 -20.74 17.42 -10.24
CA ASN A 122 -21.53 16.28 -9.78
C ASN A 122 -21.82 15.31 -10.95
N LYS A 123 -20.77 14.87 -11.66
CA LYS A 123 -20.89 13.89 -12.76
C LYS A 123 -20.78 12.45 -12.29
N CYS A 124 -20.02 12.22 -11.23
CA CYS A 124 -19.95 10.95 -10.53
C CYS A 124 -19.86 11.18 -9.01
N SER A 125 -19.93 10.08 -8.26
CA SER A 125 -19.88 10.08 -6.80
C SER A 125 -18.81 9.16 -6.29
N PHE A 126 -18.14 9.62 -5.24
CA PHE A 126 -17.19 8.79 -4.51
C PHE A 126 -17.90 7.60 -3.86
N CYS A 127 -19.02 7.83 -3.17
CA CYS A 127 -19.89 6.74 -2.71
C CYS A 127 -20.85 6.32 -3.85
N PRO A 128 -20.79 5.06 -4.32
CA PRO A 128 -21.73 4.56 -5.33
C PRO A 128 -23.14 4.47 -4.75
N ILE A 129 -24.15 4.57 -5.62
CA ILE A 129 -25.56 4.33 -5.28
C ILE A 129 -26.04 3.02 -5.89
N GLU A 130 -26.97 2.35 -5.22
CA GLU A 130 -27.51 1.04 -5.63
C GLU A 130 -28.18 1.05 -7.03
N THR A 131 -28.75 2.17 -7.46
CA THR A 131 -29.61 2.23 -8.65
C THR A 131 -28.92 2.68 -9.93
N GLY A 132 -27.59 2.90 -9.92
CA GLY A 132 -26.80 3.21 -11.12
C GLY A 132 -27.15 4.51 -11.85
N ALA A 133 -28.14 5.28 -11.38
CA ALA A 133 -28.58 6.52 -11.99
C ALA A 133 -28.69 7.62 -10.93
N GLY A 134 -27.67 8.46 -10.84
CA GLY A 134 -27.63 9.59 -9.92
C GLY A 134 -26.27 9.81 -9.28
N VAL A 135 -26.14 10.98 -8.66
CA VAL A 135 -24.95 11.38 -7.91
C VAL A 135 -25.32 11.35 -6.44
N SER A 136 -24.72 10.42 -5.69
CA SER A 136 -24.72 10.48 -4.23
C SER A 136 -24.02 11.76 -3.77
N THR A 137 -24.69 12.48 -2.88
CA THR A 137 -24.09 13.52 -2.04
C THR A 137 -23.76 12.98 -0.64
N GLU A 138 -23.87 11.66 -0.45
CA GLU A 138 -23.53 10.99 0.80
C GLU A 138 -22.09 11.32 1.20
N VAL A 139 -21.95 11.69 2.46
CA VAL A 139 -20.64 11.85 3.08
C VAL A 139 -20.26 10.47 3.62
N PRO A 140 -19.09 9.92 3.25
CA PRO A 140 -18.67 8.61 3.74
C PRO A 140 -18.69 8.57 5.27
N ALA A 141 -19.12 7.45 5.85
CA ALA A 141 -19.22 7.30 7.31
C ALA A 141 -17.87 7.55 8.02
N ASN A 142 -16.77 7.19 7.36
CA ASN A 142 -15.41 7.38 7.86
C ASN A 142 -14.71 8.56 7.18
N ALA A 143 -15.37 9.73 7.10
CA ALA A 143 -14.88 10.90 6.38
C ALA A 143 -13.43 11.32 6.73
N ASP A 144 -13.00 11.17 7.98
CA ASP A 144 -11.66 11.57 8.44
C ASP A 144 -10.61 10.46 8.33
N LEU A 145 -10.99 9.25 7.88
CA LEU A 145 -10.04 8.16 7.64
C LEU A 145 -9.07 8.56 6.52
N VAL A 146 -7.78 8.38 6.78
CA VAL A 146 -6.72 8.53 5.78
C VAL A 146 -6.60 7.21 5.01
N THR A 147 -6.82 7.27 3.71
CA THR A 147 -6.69 6.13 2.81
C THR A 147 -5.22 5.73 2.64
N PRO A 148 -4.92 4.54 2.12
CA PRO A 148 -3.55 4.13 1.80
C PRO A 148 -2.84 5.07 0.80
N SER A 149 -3.61 5.80 -0.02
CA SER A 149 -3.07 6.85 -0.87
C SER A 149 -2.68 8.14 -0.13
N GLY A 150 -2.94 8.25 1.18
CA GLY A 150 -2.59 9.40 2.02
C GLY A 150 -3.63 10.53 2.04
N SER A 151 -4.74 10.38 1.31
CA SER A 151 -5.84 11.34 1.29
C SER A 151 -6.92 10.98 2.31
N THR A 152 -7.64 11.96 2.85
CA THR A 152 -8.84 11.64 3.67
C THR A 152 -10.03 11.27 2.79
N CYS A 153 -10.90 10.39 3.27
CA CYS A 153 -12.15 10.05 2.59
C CYS A 153 -13.00 11.28 2.24
N LYS A 154 -13.03 12.28 3.14
CA LYS A 154 -13.68 13.58 2.92
C LYS A 154 -13.07 14.37 1.77
N LEU A 155 -11.73 14.37 1.66
CA LEU A 155 -11.02 15.02 0.57
C LEU A 155 -11.36 14.35 -0.77
N LEU A 156 -11.31 13.02 -0.82
CA LEU A 156 -11.65 12.25 -2.02
C LEU A 156 -13.10 12.48 -2.45
N ASN A 157 -14.05 12.42 -1.51
CA ASN A 157 -15.45 12.70 -1.79
C ASN A 157 -15.64 14.10 -2.38
N LYS A 158 -15.01 15.11 -1.76
CA LYS A 158 -15.08 16.48 -2.26
C LYS A 158 -14.42 16.65 -3.62
N TYR A 159 -13.27 16.01 -3.86
CA TYR A 159 -12.54 16.11 -5.11
C TYR A 159 -13.35 15.58 -6.29
N VAL A 160 -13.98 14.40 -6.12
CA VAL A 160 -14.82 13.76 -7.15
C VAL A 160 -15.99 14.65 -7.58
N GLN A 161 -16.60 15.42 -6.67
CA GLN A 161 -17.73 16.30 -7.00
C GLN A 161 -17.39 17.39 -8.03
N TYR A 162 -16.12 17.74 -8.21
CA TYR A 162 -15.66 18.73 -9.19
C TYR A 162 -15.17 18.13 -10.51
N GLN A 163 -15.25 16.81 -10.67
CA GLN A 163 -14.74 16.15 -11.87
C GLN A 163 -15.80 16.05 -12.95
N ASP A 164 -15.35 16.01 -14.20
CA ASP A 164 -16.21 15.88 -15.38
C ASP A 164 -16.49 14.41 -15.73
N GLU A 165 -17.29 14.19 -16.76
CA GLU A 165 -17.70 12.86 -17.20
C GLU A 165 -16.51 12.03 -17.72
N ALA A 166 -15.58 12.66 -18.44
CA ALA A 166 -14.38 11.98 -18.94
C ALA A 166 -13.50 11.46 -17.79
N PHE A 167 -13.38 12.22 -16.70
CA PHE A 167 -12.71 11.76 -15.49
C PHE A 167 -13.44 10.57 -14.85
N CYS A 168 -14.76 10.62 -14.76
CA CYS A 168 -15.58 9.56 -14.17
C CYS A 168 -15.47 8.22 -14.94
N GLU A 169 -15.10 8.25 -16.21
CA GLU A 169 -14.84 7.07 -17.04
C GLU A 169 -13.36 6.61 -17.03
N SER A 170 -12.50 7.33 -16.29
CA SER A 170 -11.06 7.06 -16.26
C SER A 170 -10.67 6.02 -15.21
N SER A 171 -9.58 5.30 -15.46
CA SER A 171 -8.97 4.40 -14.46
C SER A 171 -8.55 5.13 -13.17
N ARG A 172 -8.28 6.44 -13.24
CA ARG A 172 -7.97 7.25 -12.06
C ARG A 172 -9.19 7.36 -11.14
N PHE A 173 -10.39 7.46 -11.69
CA PHE A 173 -11.61 7.42 -10.90
C PHE A 173 -11.82 6.04 -10.29
N ASP A 174 -11.57 4.96 -11.01
CA ASP A 174 -11.64 3.59 -10.46
C ASP A 174 -10.73 3.41 -9.23
N THR A 175 -9.48 3.89 -9.29
CA THR A 175 -8.55 3.86 -8.16
C THR A 175 -9.03 4.70 -6.98
N ILE A 176 -9.65 5.87 -7.22
CA ILE A 176 -10.24 6.69 -6.16
C ILE A 176 -11.44 5.97 -5.54
N GLN A 177 -12.37 5.50 -6.36
CA GLN A 177 -13.62 4.87 -5.92
C GLN A 177 -13.36 3.54 -5.21
N ALA A 178 -12.26 2.85 -5.50
CA ALA A 178 -11.86 1.65 -4.76
C ALA A 178 -11.71 1.90 -3.24
N SER A 179 -11.40 3.14 -2.82
CA SER A 179 -11.36 3.50 -1.39
C SER A 179 -12.75 3.66 -0.75
N ALA A 180 -13.83 3.73 -1.52
CA ALA A 180 -15.18 4.01 -1.02
C ALA A 180 -15.66 3.01 0.04
N TYR A 181 -15.33 1.72 -0.13
CA TYR A 181 -15.65 0.68 0.85
C TYR A 181 -15.00 0.95 2.21
N THR A 182 -13.68 1.17 2.23
CA THR A 182 -12.94 1.48 3.46
C THR A 182 -13.41 2.79 4.12
N CYS A 183 -13.89 3.73 3.30
CA CYS A 183 -14.47 4.98 3.76
C CYS A 183 -15.90 4.84 4.32
N GLY A 184 -16.49 3.64 4.28
CA GLY A 184 -17.81 3.36 4.85
C GLY A 184 -18.98 3.85 4.01
N CYS A 185 -18.85 3.88 2.67
CA CYS A 185 -19.97 4.10 1.78
C CYS A 185 -20.89 2.87 1.76
N GLN A 186 -22.20 3.05 1.95
CA GLN A 186 -23.13 1.94 2.19
C GLN A 186 -23.22 0.90 1.05
N HIS A 187 -23.08 1.34 -0.20
CA HIS A 187 -23.21 0.49 -1.39
C HIS A 187 -21.87 0.21 -2.09
N ALA A 188 -20.76 0.56 -1.45
CA ALA A 188 -19.45 0.22 -1.99
C ALA A 188 -19.12 -1.23 -1.62
N GLU A 189 -18.63 -1.99 -2.59
CA GLU A 189 -18.08 -3.33 -2.37
C GLU A 189 -16.60 -3.32 -2.77
N PRO A 190 -15.72 -3.95 -1.97
CA PRO A 190 -14.31 -4.03 -2.31
C PRO A 190 -14.13 -4.96 -3.51
N LYS A 191 -13.20 -4.62 -4.41
CA LYS A 191 -12.89 -5.48 -5.58
C LYS A 191 -12.16 -6.76 -5.18
N CYS A 192 -11.36 -6.68 -4.14
CA CYS A 192 -10.76 -7.84 -3.48
C CYS A 192 -10.67 -7.61 -1.98
N THR A 193 -10.55 -8.70 -1.23
CA THR A 193 -10.35 -8.67 0.21
C THR A 193 -9.12 -9.49 0.56
N LEU A 194 -8.39 -9.11 1.61
CA LEU A 194 -7.21 -9.86 2.03
C LEU A 194 -7.60 -11.28 2.44
N CYS A 195 -8.62 -11.42 3.30
CA CYS A 195 -9.12 -12.74 3.69
C CYS A 195 -10.15 -13.24 2.67
N PRO A 196 -10.10 -14.51 2.22
CA PRO A 196 -10.99 -15.03 1.16
C PRO A 196 -12.49 -14.86 1.40
N ASN A 197 -12.92 -14.81 2.66
CA ASN A 197 -14.33 -14.65 3.04
C ASN A 197 -14.73 -13.19 3.29
N GLY A 198 -13.83 -12.22 3.11
CA GLY A 198 -14.04 -10.81 3.45
C GLY A 198 -13.91 -10.46 4.94
N ASP A 199 -13.72 -11.47 5.81
CA ASP A 199 -13.53 -11.28 7.25
C ASP A 199 -12.26 -10.46 7.57
N ALA A 200 -12.22 -9.86 8.75
CA ALA A 200 -11.00 -9.26 9.29
C ALA A 200 -9.93 -10.34 9.57
N PRO A 201 -8.63 -10.03 9.39
CA PRO A 201 -7.55 -10.95 9.74
C PRO A 201 -7.57 -11.27 11.24
N ARG A 202 -7.28 -12.52 11.62
CA ARG A 202 -7.26 -12.93 13.03
C ARG A 202 -6.11 -12.33 13.83
N ARG A 203 -5.04 -11.94 13.15
CA ARG A 203 -3.86 -11.29 13.74
C ARG A 203 -3.71 -9.86 13.22
N PRO A 204 -4.65 -8.94 13.51
CA PRO A 204 -4.66 -7.61 12.91
C PRO A 204 -3.38 -6.80 13.18
N ASP A 205 -2.76 -6.97 14.35
CA ASP A 205 -1.55 -6.25 14.78
C ASP A 205 -0.24 -6.91 14.32
N TRP A 206 -0.30 -8.10 13.70
CA TRP A 206 0.91 -8.78 13.24
C TRP A 206 1.55 -8.00 12.10
N ARG A 207 2.87 -7.82 12.17
CA ARG A 207 3.66 -7.04 11.23
C ARG A 207 4.41 -7.96 10.28
N PHE A 208 4.48 -7.59 9.00
CA PHE A 208 5.28 -8.32 8.04
C PHE A 208 6.78 -8.09 8.30
N ALA A 209 7.60 -9.11 8.11
CA ALA A 209 9.05 -8.96 8.21
C ALA A 209 9.52 -7.92 7.18
N ASN A 210 10.30 -6.94 7.63
CA ASN A 210 10.83 -5.82 6.83
C ASN A 210 9.79 -4.77 6.38
N ASP A 211 8.59 -4.79 6.94
CA ASP A 211 7.54 -3.80 6.66
C ASP A 211 6.97 -3.27 7.98
N GLU A 212 6.69 -1.98 8.05
CA GLU A 212 6.00 -1.39 9.19
C GLU A 212 4.49 -1.69 9.17
N ARG A 213 3.97 -2.17 8.04
CA ARG A 213 2.56 -2.51 7.86
C ARG A 213 2.15 -3.71 8.73
N THR A 214 0.99 -3.54 9.35
CA THR A 214 0.24 -4.59 10.06
C THR A 214 -0.72 -5.29 9.11
N CYS A 215 -1.19 -6.48 9.47
CA CYS A 215 -2.26 -7.18 8.76
C CYS A 215 -3.52 -6.32 8.57
N ALA A 216 -3.91 -5.55 9.60
CA ALA A 216 -5.03 -4.63 9.49
C ALA A 216 -4.78 -3.53 8.44
N SER A 217 -3.61 -2.88 8.47
CA SER A 217 -3.27 -1.83 7.49
C SER A 217 -3.15 -2.38 6.06
N HIS A 218 -2.67 -3.60 5.91
CA HIS A 218 -2.57 -4.25 4.61
C HIS A 218 -3.95 -4.71 4.10
N ALA A 219 -4.83 -5.20 4.98
CA ALA A 219 -6.21 -5.50 4.62
C ALA A 219 -6.95 -4.26 4.08
N LEU A 220 -6.75 -3.09 4.70
CA LEU A 220 -7.26 -1.81 4.17
C LEU A 220 -6.67 -1.47 2.81
N THR A 221 -5.38 -1.74 2.61
CA THR A 221 -4.72 -1.55 1.30
C THR A 221 -5.40 -2.39 0.22
N VAL A 222 -5.53 -3.70 0.46
CA VAL A 222 -6.18 -4.64 -0.49
C VAL A 222 -7.63 -4.25 -0.77
N GLN A 223 -8.39 -3.87 0.27
CA GLN A 223 -9.78 -3.44 0.12
C GLN A 223 -9.94 -2.13 -0.66
N SER A 224 -8.90 -1.29 -0.67
CA SER A 224 -8.86 -0.04 -1.42
C SER A 224 -8.27 -0.16 -2.82
N SER A 225 -7.86 -1.37 -3.24
CA SER A 225 -7.26 -1.61 -4.54
C SER A 225 -8.33 -1.73 -5.64
N ASP A 226 -8.01 -1.22 -6.83
CA ASP A 226 -8.80 -1.50 -8.01
C ASP A 226 -8.66 -2.95 -8.48
N ALA A 227 -9.53 -3.38 -9.39
CA ALA A 227 -9.57 -4.77 -9.87
C ALA A 227 -8.27 -5.20 -10.55
N SER A 228 -7.57 -4.29 -11.24
CA SER A 228 -6.32 -4.61 -11.94
C SER A 228 -5.18 -4.87 -10.96
N THR A 229 -5.08 -4.06 -9.92
CA THR A 229 -4.12 -4.22 -8.82
C THR A 229 -4.41 -5.48 -8.02
N CYS A 230 -5.70 -5.74 -7.73
CA CYS A 230 -6.14 -6.95 -7.05
C CYS A 230 -5.67 -8.24 -7.77
N GLU A 231 -5.82 -8.29 -9.09
CA GLU A 231 -5.42 -9.46 -9.88
C GLU A 231 -3.90 -9.58 -10.00
N ALA A 232 -3.20 -8.46 -10.23
CA ALA A 232 -1.74 -8.44 -10.30
C ALA A 232 -1.07 -8.90 -8.99
N ASP A 233 -1.64 -8.50 -7.84
CA ASP A 233 -1.12 -8.84 -6.52
C ASP A 233 -1.77 -10.09 -5.92
N ARG A 234 -2.57 -10.86 -6.68
CA ARG A 234 -3.36 -11.97 -6.15
C ARG A 234 -2.54 -12.97 -5.34
N THR A 235 -1.44 -13.49 -5.89
CA THR A 235 -0.60 -14.48 -5.20
C THR A 235 0.07 -13.90 -3.96
N LEU A 236 0.44 -12.62 -4.01
CA LEU A 236 1.01 -11.91 -2.87
C LEU A 236 -0.04 -11.70 -1.76
N ASN A 237 -1.27 -11.36 -2.14
CA ASN A 237 -2.40 -11.24 -1.22
C ASN A 237 -2.77 -12.58 -0.58
N GLU A 238 -2.72 -13.70 -1.33
CA GLU A 238 -2.90 -15.05 -0.79
C GLU A 238 -1.84 -15.39 0.28
N LEU A 239 -0.58 -15.02 0.03
CA LEU A 239 0.51 -15.17 1.00
C LEU A 239 0.26 -14.37 2.27
N PHE A 240 -0.09 -13.10 2.12
CA PHE A 240 -0.38 -12.23 3.26
C PHE A 240 -1.62 -12.67 4.02
N ALA A 241 -2.65 -13.17 3.33
CA ALA A 241 -3.83 -13.76 3.95
C ALA A 241 -3.44 -14.94 4.86
N PHE A 242 -2.57 -15.83 4.37
CA PHE A 242 -2.04 -16.94 5.16
C PHE A 242 -1.27 -16.45 6.39
N ARG A 243 -0.31 -15.51 6.21
CA ARG A 243 0.48 -14.93 7.31
C ARG A 243 -0.39 -14.26 8.38
N CYS A 244 -1.47 -13.61 7.94
CA CYS A 244 -2.43 -12.92 8.80
C CYS A 244 -3.45 -13.85 9.47
N ASP A 245 -3.32 -15.17 9.29
CA ASP A 245 -4.23 -16.20 9.81
C ASP A 245 -5.69 -15.94 9.38
N CYS A 246 -5.88 -15.54 8.13
CA CYS A 246 -7.22 -15.40 7.55
C CYS A 246 -7.92 -16.76 7.49
N LYS A 247 -9.19 -16.81 7.90
CA LYS A 247 -9.99 -18.04 7.84
C LYS A 247 -10.12 -18.51 6.39
N GLY A 248 -9.69 -19.75 6.13
CA GLY A 248 -9.76 -20.35 4.79
C GLY A 248 -8.62 -19.93 3.86
N ALA A 249 -7.71 -19.06 4.29
CA ALA A 249 -6.49 -18.80 3.54
C ALA A 249 -5.60 -20.05 3.54
N GLN A 250 -4.96 -20.30 2.39
CA GLN A 250 -4.02 -21.39 2.20
C GLN A 250 -2.67 -20.79 1.81
N VAL A 251 -1.58 -21.48 2.16
CA VAL A 251 -0.26 -21.11 1.63
C VAL A 251 -0.32 -21.18 0.09
N PRO A 252 0.07 -20.13 -0.64
CA PRO A 252 0.18 -20.21 -2.09
C PRO A 252 1.26 -21.24 -2.47
N GLU A 253 1.12 -21.86 -3.64
CA GLU A 253 2.16 -22.76 -4.15
C GLU A 253 3.42 -21.95 -4.50
N CYS A 254 4.58 -22.42 -4.06
CA CYS A 254 5.86 -21.82 -4.44
C CYS A 254 6.03 -21.93 -5.96
N THR A 255 6.36 -20.82 -6.62
CA THR A 255 6.45 -20.81 -8.09
C THR A 255 7.84 -21.17 -8.59
N VAL A 256 8.88 -20.98 -7.77
CA VAL A 256 10.23 -21.48 -8.03
C VAL A 256 10.33 -22.90 -7.47
N ARG A 257 10.30 -23.89 -8.37
CA ARG A 257 10.31 -25.33 -8.03
C ARG A 257 11.36 -26.09 -8.82
N ARG A 258 11.94 -27.11 -8.18
CA ARG A 258 12.78 -28.14 -8.81
C ARG A 258 12.49 -29.48 -8.17
N ASN A 259 12.33 -30.50 -9.02
CA ASN A 259 12.02 -31.87 -8.62
C ASN A 259 10.80 -31.93 -7.67
N GLU A 260 9.70 -31.27 -8.06
CA GLU A 260 8.50 -31.11 -7.22
C GLU A 260 7.83 -32.43 -6.85
N GLU A 261 8.01 -33.46 -7.67
CA GLU A 261 7.56 -34.83 -7.42
C GLU A 261 8.24 -35.46 -6.19
N MET A 262 9.36 -34.87 -5.73
CA MET A 262 10.06 -35.30 -4.54
C MET A 262 9.59 -34.56 -3.27
N CYS A 263 8.68 -33.59 -3.36
CA CYS A 263 8.10 -32.89 -2.20
C CYS A 263 7.13 -33.79 -1.41
N VAL A 264 7.67 -34.82 -0.77
CA VAL A 264 6.93 -35.79 0.05
C VAL A 264 6.92 -35.40 1.53
N PRO A 265 5.94 -35.86 2.32
CA PRO A 265 5.86 -35.58 3.75
C PRO A 265 7.16 -35.82 4.54
N ASP A 266 7.89 -36.90 4.22
CA ASP A 266 9.13 -37.29 4.92
C ASP A 266 10.23 -36.22 4.85
N LEU A 267 10.26 -35.37 3.81
CA LEU A 267 11.23 -34.27 3.74
C LEU A 267 11.03 -33.26 4.87
N PHE A 268 9.81 -33.12 5.38
CA PHE A 268 9.54 -32.16 6.43
C PHE A 268 10.01 -32.64 7.81
N ASP A 269 10.36 -33.92 7.97
CA ASP A 269 10.89 -34.48 9.22
C ASP A 269 12.31 -34.00 9.53
N VAL A 270 13.06 -33.55 8.49
CA VAL A 270 14.41 -33.00 8.65
C VAL A 270 14.44 -31.48 8.85
N VAL A 271 13.28 -30.81 8.87
CA VAL A 271 13.18 -29.37 9.14
C VAL A 271 13.53 -29.08 10.60
N PRO A 272 14.55 -28.25 10.88
CA PRO A 272 14.92 -27.93 12.25
C PRO A 272 13.82 -27.15 12.98
N PRO A 273 13.63 -27.37 14.29
CA PRO A 273 12.70 -26.58 15.09
C PRO A 273 12.93 -25.07 14.94
N GLY A 274 11.86 -24.30 14.82
CA GLY A 274 11.89 -22.86 14.53
C GLY A 274 11.81 -22.49 13.04
N ASN A 275 11.81 -23.47 12.13
CA ASN A 275 11.61 -23.27 10.69
C ASN A 275 10.27 -23.84 10.20
N GLU A 276 9.31 -24.08 11.09
CA GLU A 276 8.00 -24.67 10.73
C GLU A 276 7.06 -23.67 10.05
N GLU A 277 7.41 -22.38 10.06
CA GLU A 277 6.62 -21.30 9.47
C GLU A 277 7.16 -20.83 8.10
N CYS A 278 8.07 -21.59 7.48
CA CYS A 278 8.57 -21.26 6.15
C CYS A 278 7.46 -21.36 5.11
N GLU A 279 7.54 -20.50 4.11
CA GLU A 279 6.59 -20.42 3.01
C GLU A 279 6.96 -21.43 1.94
N CYS A 280 8.26 -21.51 1.67
CA CYS A 280 8.89 -22.44 0.77
C CYS A 280 10.07 -23.09 1.49
N TYR A 281 10.29 -24.37 1.19
CA TYR A 281 11.35 -25.17 1.77
C TYR A 281 12.24 -25.69 0.64
N SER A 282 13.55 -25.69 0.90
CA SER A 282 14.54 -26.29 0.02
C SER A 282 15.32 -27.38 0.73
N PHE A 283 15.51 -28.49 0.03
CA PHE A 283 16.17 -29.70 0.51
C PHE A 283 17.24 -30.17 -0.47
N CYS A 284 18.19 -30.95 0.04
CA CYS A 284 19.14 -31.73 -0.74
C CYS A 284 18.90 -33.22 -0.46
N VAL A 285 18.63 -33.99 -1.51
CA VAL A 285 18.48 -35.45 -1.42
C VAL A 285 19.72 -36.09 -2.01
N HIS A 286 20.54 -36.71 -1.17
CA HIS A 286 21.80 -37.33 -1.56
C HIS A 286 21.57 -38.70 -2.20
N ALA A 287 22.58 -39.21 -2.92
CA ALA A 287 22.47 -40.47 -3.66
C ALA A 287 22.25 -41.70 -2.76
N ASP A 288 22.60 -41.61 -1.48
CA ASP A 288 22.36 -42.64 -0.46
C ASP A 288 20.95 -42.56 0.17
N GLY A 289 20.12 -41.62 -0.29
CA GLY A 289 18.76 -41.39 0.19
C GLY A 289 18.68 -40.49 1.43
N THR A 290 19.81 -40.01 1.96
CA THR A 290 19.80 -39.05 3.07
C THR A 290 19.24 -37.70 2.62
N GLN A 291 18.49 -37.08 3.52
CA GLN A 291 17.80 -35.81 3.27
C GLN A 291 18.39 -34.74 4.17
N GLU A 292 18.64 -33.58 3.59
CA GLU A 292 19.18 -32.42 4.28
C GLU A 292 18.28 -31.21 4.02
N PHE A 293 17.80 -30.58 5.09
CA PHE A 293 17.18 -29.27 4.98
C PHE A 293 18.25 -28.22 4.68
N LEU A 294 18.10 -27.51 3.56
CA LEU A 294 19.05 -26.48 3.17
C LEU A 294 18.69 -25.14 3.80
N GLN A 295 17.48 -24.65 3.52
CA GLN A 295 17.05 -23.34 4.00
C GLN A 295 15.53 -23.14 3.95
N CYS A 296 15.12 -22.18 4.76
CA CYS A 296 13.81 -21.55 4.72
C CYS A 296 13.81 -20.52 3.59
N ASP A 297 12.93 -20.69 2.61
CA ASP A 297 12.77 -19.74 1.53
C ASP A 297 11.50 -18.91 1.73
N PHE A 298 11.63 -17.60 1.51
CA PHE A 298 10.47 -16.74 1.32
C PHE A 298 9.85 -17.02 -0.05
N PHE A 299 8.54 -16.89 -0.15
CA PHE A 299 7.85 -16.88 -1.44
C PHE A 299 8.52 -15.86 -2.39
N PRO A 300 8.77 -16.20 -3.66
CA PRO A 300 8.27 -17.36 -4.43
C PRO A 300 9.06 -18.68 -4.28
N GLY A 301 10.05 -18.74 -3.39
CA GLY A 301 11.06 -19.78 -3.33
C GLY A 301 12.42 -19.28 -3.81
N ALA A 302 13.47 -20.09 -3.68
CA ALA A 302 14.80 -19.77 -4.17
C ALA A 302 15.41 -20.93 -4.96
N ASP A 303 16.23 -20.58 -5.95
CA ASP A 303 17.10 -21.55 -6.61
C ASP A 303 18.34 -21.77 -5.73
N VAL A 304 18.47 -22.97 -5.17
CA VAL A 304 19.62 -23.31 -4.30
C VAL A 304 20.73 -23.97 -5.12
N VAL A 305 21.94 -23.42 -5.02
CA VAL A 305 23.10 -23.81 -5.84
C VAL A 305 24.05 -24.79 -5.14
N ASN A 306 23.93 -24.96 -3.82
CA ASN A 306 24.88 -25.74 -3.02
C ASN A 306 24.28 -27.07 -2.52
N CYS A 307 24.04 -28.00 -3.44
CA CYS A 307 23.64 -29.37 -3.12
C CYS A 307 24.50 -30.35 -3.92
N THR A 308 25.14 -31.30 -3.25
CA THR A 308 25.92 -32.37 -3.90
C THR A 308 25.04 -33.50 -4.45
N GLY A 309 23.77 -33.54 -4.05
CA GLY A 309 22.74 -34.46 -4.53
C GLY A 309 21.72 -33.80 -5.45
N THR A 310 20.49 -34.28 -5.38
CA THR A 310 19.33 -33.72 -6.10
C THR A 310 18.70 -32.60 -5.26
N THR A 311 18.77 -31.36 -5.74
CA THR A 311 18.10 -30.23 -5.08
C THR A 311 16.59 -30.32 -5.26
N VAL A 312 15.84 -30.31 -4.17
CA VAL A 312 14.38 -30.20 -4.17
C VAL A 312 14.02 -28.82 -3.65
N THR A 313 13.33 -27.98 -4.43
CA THR A 313 13.03 -26.60 -4.05
C THR A 313 11.56 -26.28 -4.22
N GLY A 314 11.06 -25.32 -3.44
CA GLY A 314 9.68 -24.86 -3.52
C GLY A 314 8.68 -25.85 -2.92
N CYS A 315 9.13 -26.75 -2.03
CA CYS A 315 8.19 -27.56 -1.27
C CYS A 315 7.45 -26.70 -0.26
N ASN A 316 6.18 -26.99 -0.03
CA ASN A 316 5.43 -26.45 1.11
C ASN A 316 4.41 -27.51 1.59
N PRO A 317 3.82 -27.35 2.79
CA PRO A 317 2.91 -28.35 3.35
C PRO A 317 1.70 -28.65 2.44
N ARG A 318 1.26 -27.66 1.66
CA ARG A 318 0.15 -27.81 0.69
C ARG A 318 0.53 -28.77 -0.44
N LEU A 319 1.72 -28.63 -1.02
CA LEU A 319 2.23 -29.51 -2.08
C LEU A 319 2.49 -30.94 -1.57
N ALA A 320 2.90 -31.08 -0.32
CA ALA A 320 3.13 -32.39 0.31
C ALA A 320 1.85 -33.17 0.62
N GLY A 321 0.66 -32.62 0.32
CA GLY A 321 -0.63 -33.22 0.70
C GLY A 321 -0.89 -33.22 2.21
N ILE A 322 -0.04 -32.53 2.97
CA ILE A 322 -0.24 -32.30 4.40
C ILE A 322 -1.21 -31.14 4.51
N LEU A 323 -2.50 -31.45 4.59
CA LEU A 323 -3.47 -30.43 4.99
C LEU A 323 -2.99 -29.83 6.32
N PRO A 324 -2.90 -28.49 6.46
CA PRO A 324 -2.70 -27.85 7.75
C PRO A 324 -4.00 -27.99 8.54
N SER A 325 -4.35 -29.22 8.91
CA SER A 325 -5.15 -29.46 10.09
C SER A 325 -4.33 -28.91 11.25
N ALA A 326 -5.00 -28.32 12.24
CA ALA A 326 -4.39 -27.68 13.41
C ALA A 326 -3.37 -28.54 14.19
N GLY A 327 -3.16 -29.80 13.79
CA GLY A 327 -2.20 -30.76 14.33
C GLY A 327 -0.73 -30.48 14.07
N TRP A 328 -0.31 -29.83 12.96
CA TRP A 328 1.12 -29.57 12.74
C TRP A 328 1.71 -28.61 13.79
N ARG A 329 0.96 -27.57 14.18
CA ARG A 329 1.34 -26.67 15.28
C ARG A 329 1.23 -27.31 16.67
N ALA A 330 0.43 -28.36 16.83
CA ALA A 330 0.21 -29.03 18.11
C ALA A 330 1.19 -30.20 18.35
N SER A 331 1.61 -30.93 17.30
CA SER A 331 2.45 -32.12 17.43
C SER A 331 3.87 -31.79 17.91
N VAL A 332 4.42 -30.65 17.52
CA VAL A 332 5.78 -30.23 17.94
C VAL A 332 5.81 -29.82 19.43
N ARG A 333 4.69 -29.34 20.01
CA ARG A 333 4.62 -29.06 21.45
C ARG A 333 4.35 -30.28 22.32
N ALA A 334 3.81 -31.38 21.76
CA ALA A 334 3.49 -32.57 22.54
C ALA A 334 4.68 -33.51 22.78
N SER A 335 5.76 -33.40 21.98
CA SER A 335 6.91 -34.32 22.05
C SER A 335 8.00 -33.97 23.08
N LEU A 336 7.78 -32.98 23.96
CA LEU A 336 8.77 -32.51 24.95
C LEU A 336 8.35 -32.65 26.42
N LEU A 337 7.25 -33.36 26.72
CA LEU A 337 6.82 -33.66 28.09
C LEU A 337 6.63 -35.16 28.32
N MET A 338 7.73 -35.92 28.32
CA MET A 338 7.82 -37.16 29.09
C MET A 338 9.13 -37.19 29.88
N PRO A 339 9.12 -36.99 31.20
CA PRO A 339 10.15 -37.53 32.05
C PRO A 339 9.76 -38.97 32.43
N VAL A 340 10.56 -39.89 31.90
CA VAL A 340 11.15 -41.05 32.57
C VAL A 340 10.52 -41.45 33.91
N ALA A 341 9.98 -42.66 33.91
CA ALA A 341 9.55 -43.40 35.10
C ALA A 341 10.64 -43.49 36.18
N VAL A 342 10.26 -43.20 37.44
CA VAL A 342 10.96 -43.72 38.62
C VAL A 342 10.04 -44.72 39.31
N LEU A 343 10.42 -45.99 39.21
CA LEU A 343 9.95 -47.08 40.05
C LEU A 343 10.40 -46.84 41.49
N ALA A 344 9.46 -46.76 42.42
CA ALA A 344 9.74 -47.01 43.85
C ALA A 344 8.49 -47.58 44.52
N SER A 345 8.59 -48.86 44.86
CA SER A 345 7.70 -49.64 45.70
C SER A 345 7.96 -49.35 47.18
N VAL A 346 6.92 -49.02 47.96
CA VAL A 346 6.84 -49.31 49.40
C VAL A 346 5.38 -49.59 49.78
N SER A 347 5.19 -50.71 50.46
CA SER A 347 3.92 -51.24 50.93
C SER A 347 3.57 -50.78 52.36
N ILE A 348 2.29 -50.93 52.71
CA ILE A 348 1.71 -51.08 54.07
C ILE A 348 1.55 -49.79 54.90
N LEU A 349 0.29 -49.36 55.12
CA LEU A 349 -0.37 -49.49 56.43
C LEU A 349 -1.89 -49.30 56.30
N THR A 350 -2.58 -50.16 57.03
CA THR A 350 -4.01 -50.25 57.31
C THR A 350 -4.58 -48.96 57.92
N TRP A 351 -5.90 -48.75 57.80
CA TRP A 351 -6.83 -48.64 58.94
C TRP A 351 -8.27 -48.39 58.43
N ASP A 352 -9.16 -49.28 58.82
CA ASP A 352 -10.61 -49.07 58.89
C ASP A 352 -10.93 -47.86 59.77
N MET A 353 -12.00 -47.12 59.44
CA MET A 353 -13.11 -46.80 60.37
C MET A 353 -14.21 -45.96 59.71
N LEU A 354 -15.39 -46.59 59.58
CA LEU A 354 -16.73 -46.10 59.95
C LEU A 354 -16.96 -44.57 60.13
N VAL A 355 -17.81 -44.01 59.23
CA VAL A 355 -19.15 -43.40 59.49
C VAL A 355 -19.40 -42.89 60.94
N PRO A 356 -19.85 -41.63 61.15
CA PRO A 356 -21.29 -41.35 61.08
C PRO A 356 -21.77 -39.98 60.55
N HIS A 357 -23.03 -40.02 60.13
CA HIS A 357 -24.00 -38.95 59.89
C HIS A 357 -23.78 -37.63 60.65
N LEU A 358 -24.07 -36.50 59.99
CA LEU A 358 -25.24 -35.64 60.27
C LEU A 358 -25.27 -34.40 59.37
N LEU A 359 -26.50 -34.09 58.92
CA LEU A 359 -27.05 -32.93 58.20
C LEU A 359 -27.01 -32.95 56.67
#